data_AF-A0A2D6X2K8-F1
#
_entry.id   AF-A0A2D6X2K8-F1
#
_cell.length_a   1.000
_cell.length_b   1.000
_cell.length_c   1.000
_cell.angle_alpha   90.00
_cell.angle_beta   90.00
_cell.angle_gamma   90.00
#
_symmetry.space_group_name_H-M   'P 1'
#
loop_
_entity.id
_entity.type
_entity.pdbx_description
1 polymer ?
#
loop_
_entity_poly.entity_id
_entity_poly.type
_entity_poly.pdbx_seq_one_letter_code
_entity_poly.pdbx_strand_id
1 'polypeptide(L)'
;MTTLKEINAERRKSEIIKMKIDSPERTLESIGDEVGVSRERVRQVLSKEGIKTSKDVPTCADCGVVLHPSVTKPYTNPKTNQRYCKNCRHSMLYGTYKCDTCGKEVKRKKSQIRNRQQRHVFCDRTCLGKYVGTHYARGRTAKS
;
A
#
# COMPACT_ATOMS: atom_id res chain seq x y z
N MET A 1 -1.48 46.31 -28.75
CA MET A 1 -1.78 46.83 -27.41
C MET A 1 -2.36 45.68 -26.61
N THR A 2 -1.69 45.28 -25.52
CA THR A 2 -2.23 44.26 -24.62
C THR A 2 -3.44 44.82 -23.89
N THR A 3 -4.47 44.00 -23.72
CA THR A 3 -5.71 44.43 -23.07
C THR A 3 -5.54 44.45 -21.55
N LEU A 4 -6.29 45.30 -20.83
CA LEU A 4 -6.35 45.27 -19.36
C LEU A 4 -6.68 43.88 -18.80
N LYS A 5 -7.44 43.08 -19.57
CA LYS A 5 -7.78 41.70 -19.22
C LYS A 5 -6.55 40.80 -19.21
N GLU A 6 -5.66 40.96 -20.19
CA GLU A 6 -4.40 40.19 -20.27
C GLU A 6 -3.45 40.56 -19.13
N ILE A 7 -3.31 41.85 -18.83
CA ILE A 7 -2.46 42.31 -17.72
C ILE A 7 -2.94 41.72 -16.38
N ASN A 8 -4.24 41.76 -16.13
CA ASN A 8 -4.81 41.18 -14.91
C ASN A 8 -4.69 39.65 -14.88
N ALA A 9 -4.77 38.98 -16.03
CA ALA A 9 -4.59 37.53 -16.13
C ALA A 9 -3.15 37.12 -15.81
N GLU A 10 -2.16 37.83 -16.33
CA GLU A 10 -0.75 37.58 -16.03
C GLU A 10 -0.43 37.86 -14.55
N ARG A 11 -0.97 38.94 -13.98
CA ARG A 11 -0.78 39.23 -12.54
C ARG A 11 -1.28 38.09 -11.66
N ARG A 12 -2.51 37.61 -11.89
CA ARG A 12 -3.09 36.48 -11.16
C ARG A 12 -2.28 35.19 -11.34
N LYS A 13 -1.77 34.96 -12.56
CA LYS A 13 -0.91 33.81 -12.86
C LYS A 13 0.36 33.84 -11.99
N SER A 14 1.05 34.98 -11.95
CA SER A 14 2.27 35.15 -11.14
C SER A 14 2.00 34.99 -9.64
N GLU A 15 0.89 35.54 -9.14
CA GLU A 15 0.47 35.39 -7.73
C GLU A 15 0.24 33.92 -7.36
N ILE A 16 -0.49 33.16 -8.20
CA ILE A 16 -0.74 31.72 -7.99
C ILE A 16 0.57 30.93 -7.89
N ILE A 17 1.52 31.19 -8.79
CA ILE A 17 2.81 30.50 -8.83
C ILE A 17 3.60 30.81 -7.55
N LYS A 18 3.68 32.10 -7.19
CA LYS A 18 4.39 32.56 -6.00
C LYS A 18 3.82 31.92 -4.73
N MET A 19 2.50 31.98 -4.54
CA MET A 19 1.84 31.37 -3.37
C MET A 19 2.10 29.88 -3.26
N LYS A 20 2.23 29.15 -4.38
CA LYS A 20 2.51 27.72 -4.35
C LYS A 20 3.96 27.38 -4.05
N ILE A 21 4.90 28.22 -4.49
CA ILE A 21 6.33 28.07 -4.19
C ILE A 21 6.61 28.41 -2.71
N ASP A 22 6.03 29.52 -2.23
CA ASP A 22 6.22 30.00 -0.86
C ASP A 22 5.56 29.06 0.17
N SER A 23 4.48 28.36 -0.19
CA SER A 23 3.77 27.43 0.69
C SER A 23 3.29 26.18 -0.05
N PRO A 24 4.17 25.19 -0.28
CA PRO A 24 3.86 23.98 -1.04
C PRO A 24 2.69 23.15 -0.50
N GLU A 25 2.40 23.22 0.80
CA GLU A 25 1.31 22.55 1.48
C GLU A 25 -0.07 23.19 1.24
N ARG A 26 -0.12 24.46 0.79
CA ARG A 26 -1.39 25.16 0.54
C ARG A 26 -2.27 24.40 -0.44
N THR A 27 -3.57 24.37 -0.11
CA THR A 27 -4.57 23.73 -0.97
C THR A 27 -4.83 24.60 -2.20
N LEU A 28 -5.13 23.96 -3.33
CA LEU A 28 -5.47 24.70 -4.56
C LEU A 28 -6.73 25.56 -4.40
N GLU A 29 -7.61 25.18 -3.48
CA GLU A 29 -8.84 25.87 -3.14
C GLU A 29 -8.53 27.16 -2.37
N SER A 30 -7.73 27.09 -1.31
CA SER A 30 -7.31 28.28 -0.54
C SER A 30 -6.57 29.31 -1.39
N ILE A 31 -5.72 28.85 -2.33
CA ILE A 31 -5.05 29.75 -3.29
C ILE A 31 -6.08 30.40 -4.23
N GLY A 32 -7.10 29.64 -4.66
CA GLY A 32 -8.15 30.14 -5.53
C GLY A 32 -9.02 31.20 -4.86
N ASP A 33 -9.42 30.95 -3.61
CA ASP A 33 -10.24 31.88 -2.82
C ASP A 33 -9.52 33.21 -2.58
N GLU A 34 -8.20 33.17 -2.31
CA GLU A 34 -7.39 34.37 -2.07
C GLU A 34 -7.14 35.18 -3.34
N VAL A 35 -6.88 34.53 -4.48
CA VAL A 35 -6.62 35.20 -5.76
C VAL A 35 -7.93 35.58 -6.49
N GLY A 36 -9.07 35.04 -6.06
CA GLY A 36 -10.38 35.24 -6.69
C GLY A 36 -10.52 34.48 -8.02
N VAL A 37 -10.04 33.23 -8.06
CA VAL A 37 -10.17 32.32 -9.21
C VAL A 37 -10.62 30.94 -8.76
N SER A 38 -11.25 30.17 -9.67
CA SER A 38 -11.67 28.81 -9.33
C SER A 38 -10.46 27.90 -9.07
N ARG A 39 -10.65 26.91 -8.19
CA ARG A 39 -9.67 25.84 -7.93
C ARG A 39 -9.15 25.18 -9.22
N GLU A 40 -10.04 24.95 -10.18
CA GLU A 40 -9.69 24.34 -11.47
C GLU A 40 -8.76 25.25 -12.29
N ARG A 41 -8.96 26.57 -12.23
CA ARG A 41 -8.06 27.51 -12.89
C ARG A 41 -6.66 27.48 -12.27
N VAL A 42 -6.56 27.43 -10.95
CA VAL A 42 -5.27 27.27 -10.23
C VAL A 42 -4.55 26.00 -10.70
N ARG A 43 -5.26 24.87 -10.76
CA ARG A 43 -4.73 23.59 -11.24
C ARG A 43 -4.14 23.71 -12.66
N GLN A 44 -4.87 24.35 -13.58
CA GLN A 44 -4.43 24.55 -14.96
C GLN A 44 -3.18 25.42 -15.06
N VAL A 45 -3.10 26.51 -14.29
CA VAL A 45 -1.92 27.39 -14.27
C VAL A 45 -0.69 26.60 -13.80
N LEU A 46 -0.78 25.93 -12.65
CA LEU A 46 0.33 25.15 -12.11
C LEU A 46 0.75 24.01 -13.04
N SER A 47 -0.22 23.34 -13.67
CA SER A 47 0.06 22.26 -14.63
C SER A 47 0.77 22.77 -15.89
N LYS A 48 0.46 23.98 -16.37
CA LYS A 48 1.13 24.59 -17.52
C LYS A 48 2.58 24.96 -17.21
N GLU A 49 2.84 25.39 -15.97
CA GLU A 49 4.18 25.73 -15.48
C GLU A 49 4.97 24.51 -14.98
N GLY A 50 4.43 23.29 -15.13
CA GLY A 50 5.09 22.06 -14.69
C GLY A 50 5.16 21.86 -13.17
N ILE A 51 4.46 22.68 -12.39
CA ILE A 51 4.42 22.58 -10.92
C ILE A 51 3.46 21.45 -10.55
N LYS A 52 4.03 20.35 -10.05
CA LYS A 52 3.24 19.18 -9.61
C LYS A 52 2.42 19.54 -8.37
N THR A 53 1.12 19.27 -8.44
CA THR A 53 0.15 19.53 -7.36
C THR A 53 -0.21 18.26 -6.58
N SER A 54 0.48 17.14 -6.82
CA SER A 54 0.13 15.85 -6.21
C SER A 54 0.33 15.91 -4.71
N LYS A 55 -0.77 15.84 -3.97
CA LYS A 55 -0.79 16.01 -2.52
C LYS A 55 -0.35 14.80 -1.72
N ASP A 56 -0.46 13.58 -2.24
CA ASP A 56 -0.19 12.41 -1.42
C ASP A 56 0.72 11.45 -2.16
N VAL A 57 2.01 11.53 -1.86
CA VAL A 57 2.85 10.36 -2.12
C VAL A 57 2.39 9.32 -1.09
N PRO A 58 1.75 8.22 -1.52
CA PRO A 58 1.16 7.28 -0.59
C PRO A 58 2.25 6.73 0.32
N THR A 59 2.01 6.69 1.62
CA THR A 59 2.93 6.10 2.59
C THR A 59 2.41 4.74 3.05
N CYS A 60 3.32 3.90 3.54
CA CYS A 60 2.94 2.65 4.17
C CYS A 60 2.29 2.93 5.52
N ALA A 61 1.09 2.39 5.76
CA ALA A 61 0.36 2.56 7.03
C ALA A 61 1.03 1.88 8.24
N ASP A 62 2.06 1.06 8.03
CA ASP A 62 2.77 0.30 9.07
C ASP A 62 4.16 0.90 9.34
N CYS A 63 4.98 1.10 8.31
CA CYS A 63 6.35 1.62 8.47
C CYS A 63 6.57 3.06 7.97
N GLY A 64 5.54 3.75 7.47
CA GLY A 64 5.65 5.13 6.99
C GLY A 64 6.42 5.34 5.67
N VAL A 65 7.07 4.31 5.12
CA VAL A 65 7.87 4.44 3.89
C VAL A 65 7.03 4.97 2.72
N VAL A 66 7.63 5.89 1.97
CA VAL A 66 7.03 6.46 0.75
C VAL A 66 6.90 5.37 -0.32
N LEU A 67 5.67 5.12 -0.77
CA LEU A 67 5.32 4.11 -1.76
C LEU A 67 5.36 4.73 -3.15
N HIS A 68 6.53 4.71 -3.78
CA HIS A 68 6.68 5.20 -5.14
C HIS A 68 5.86 4.34 -6.13
N PRO A 69 4.96 4.95 -6.93
CA PRO A 69 4.13 4.24 -7.90
C PRO A 69 4.92 3.42 -8.94
N SER A 70 6.18 3.82 -9.20
CA SER A 70 7.06 3.24 -10.20
C SER A 70 7.74 1.93 -9.78
N VAL A 71 7.85 1.64 -8.47
CA VAL A 71 8.73 0.55 -7.99
C VAL A 71 7.95 -0.75 -7.75
N THR A 72 6.74 -0.68 -7.20
CA THR A 72 5.82 -1.83 -7.08
C THR A 72 4.42 -1.31 -6.78
N LYS A 73 3.37 -1.89 -7.40
CA LYS A 73 1.98 -1.57 -7.01
C LYS A 73 1.81 -1.87 -5.52
N PRO A 74 1.57 -0.86 -4.65
CA PRO A 74 1.42 -1.11 -3.22
C PRO A 74 0.19 -1.98 -2.98
N TYR A 75 0.25 -2.80 -1.93
CA TYR A 75 -0.93 -3.55 -1.53
C TYR A 75 -1.88 -2.60 -0.80
N THR A 76 -3.12 -2.54 -1.27
CA THR A 76 -4.20 -1.80 -0.62
C THR A 76 -5.11 -2.78 0.09
N ASN A 77 -5.33 -2.56 1.39
CA ASN A 77 -6.34 -3.30 2.14
C ASN A 77 -7.73 -2.86 1.65
N PRO A 78 -8.57 -3.74 1.09
CA PRO A 78 -9.86 -3.35 0.53
C PRO A 78 -10.86 -2.85 1.58
N LYS A 79 -10.67 -3.15 2.87
CA LYS A 79 -11.58 -2.72 3.94
C LYS A 79 -11.26 -1.34 4.48
N THR A 80 -9.97 -1.01 4.60
CA THR A 80 -9.50 0.25 5.23
C THR A 80 -8.91 1.23 4.22
N ASN A 81 -8.75 0.82 2.95
CA ASN A 81 -8.03 1.53 1.91
C ASN A 81 -6.56 1.90 2.28
N GLN A 82 -6.03 1.32 3.36
CA GLN A 82 -4.66 1.53 3.80
C GLN A 82 -3.68 0.84 2.85
N ARG A 83 -2.56 1.50 2.57
CA ARG A 83 -1.52 1.01 1.67
C ARG A 83 -0.34 0.48 2.47
N TYR A 84 0.25 -0.60 1.98
CA TYR A 84 1.38 -1.24 2.62
C TYR A 84 2.49 -1.54 1.64
N CYS A 85 3.73 -1.38 2.10
CA CYS A 85 4.91 -1.80 1.34
C CYS A 85 4.95 -3.33 1.26
N LYS A 86 5.77 -3.85 0.34
CA LYS A 86 5.92 -5.30 0.11
C LYS A 86 6.34 -6.05 1.38
N ASN A 87 7.20 -5.46 2.20
CA ASN A 87 7.74 -6.07 3.41
C ASN A 87 6.68 -6.16 4.52
N CYS A 88 6.01 -5.05 4.84
CA CYS A 88 4.92 -5.01 5.81
C CYS A 88 3.74 -5.90 5.39
N ARG A 89 3.43 -5.95 4.08
CA ARG A 89 2.45 -6.91 3.56
C ARG A 89 2.88 -8.36 3.84
N HIS A 90 4.15 -8.68 3.63
CA HIS A 90 4.66 -10.04 3.84
C HIS A 90 4.58 -10.44 5.32
N SER A 91 4.96 -9.57 6.24
CA SER A 91 4.86 -9.85 7.69
C SER A 91 3.41 -10.00 8.17
N MET A 92 2.46 -9.26 7.58
CA MET A 92 1.05 -9.42 7.89
C MET A 92 0.48 -10.76 7.39
N LEU A 93 0.87 -11.18 6.17
CA LEU A 93 0.32 -12.37 5.52
C LEU A 93 0.94 -13.68 6.01
N TYR A 94 2.21 -13.67 6.41
CA TYR A 94 2.96 -14.87 6.79
C TYR A 94 3.22 -14.90 8.30
N GLY A 95 3.20 -16.10 8.86
CA GLY A 95 3.63 -16.37 10.23
C GLY A 95 4.67 -17.49 10.25
N THR A 96 5.43 -17.56 11.33
CA THR A 96 6.33 -18.68 11.64
C THR A 96 5.60 -19.65 12.54
N TYR A 97 5.62 -20.93 12.19
CA TYR A 97 4.93 -21.99 12.90
C TYR A 97 5.87 -23.18 13.09
N LYS A 98 5.66 -23.98 14.13
CA LYS A 98 6.45 -25.19 14.37
C LYS A 98 5.82 -26.38 13.64
N CYS A 99 6.68 -27.22 13.06
CA CYS A 99 6.24 -28.49 12.51
C CYS A 99 5.80 -29.44 13.63
N ASP A 100 4.62 -30.03 13.53
CA ASP A 100 4.08 -30.92 14.57
C ASP A 100 4.85 -32.24 14.70
N THR A 101 5.61 -32.63 13.66
CA THR A 101 6.37 -33.89 13.65
C THR A 101 7.81 -33.71 14.09
N CYS A 102 8.48 -32.64 13.66
CA CYS A 102 9.93 -32.47 13.87
C CYS A 102 10.31 -31.17 14.59
N GLY A 103 9.34 -30.34 14.95
CA GLY A 103 9.55 -29.07 15.66
C GLY A 103 10.18 -27.94 14.84
N LYS A 104 10.64 -28.18 13.61
CA LYS A 104 11.28 -27.17 12.76
C LYS A 104 10.35 -25.98 12.47
N GLU A 105 10.92 -24.78 12.45
CA GLU A 105 10.19 -23.56 12.13
C GLU A 105 9.96 -23.43 10.62
N VAL A 106 8.71 -23.11 10.25
CA VAL A 106 8.30 -22.98 8.85
C VAL A 106 7.47 -21.71 8.67
N LYS A 107 7.71 -21.01 7.55
CA LYS A 107 6.91 -19.83 7.18
C LYS A 107 5.70 -20.27 6.37
N ARG A 108 4.50 -19.94 6.84
CA ARG A 108 3.23 -20.24 6.15
C ARG A 108 2.33 -19.01 6.12
N LYS A 109 1.41 -18.95 5.16
CA LYS A 109 0.40 -17.89 5.14
C LYS A 109 -0.56 -18.10 6.31
N LYS A 110 -0.88 -17.04 7.07
CA LYS A 110 -1.83 -17.11 8.19
C LYS A 110 -3.21 -17.62 7.77
N SER A 111 -3.62 -17.36 6.52
CA SER A 111 -4.88 -17.88 5.98
C SER A 111 -4.90 -19.41 5.81
N GLN A 112 -3.74 -20.03 5.55
CA GLN A 112 -3.63 -21.49 5.44
C GLN A 112 -3.82 -22.14 6.82
N ILE A 113 -3.20 -21.56 7.85
CA ILE A 113 -3.30 -22.06 9.22
C ILE A 113 -4.69 -21.85 9.83
N ARG A 114 -5.36 -20.72 9.53
CA ARG A 114 -6.73 -20.47 10.01
C ARG A 114 -7.76 -21.43 9.42
N ASN A 115 -7.46 -22.08 8.28
CA ASN A 115 -8.37 -23.08 7.74
C ASN A 115 -8.38 -24.30 8.65
N ARG A 116 -9.54 -24.63 9.24
CA ARG A 116 -9.70 -25.71 10.22
C ARG A 116 -9.27 -27.08 9.71
N GLN A 117 -9.17 -27.27 8.39
CA GLN A 117 -8.66 -28.49 7.77
C GLN A 117 -7.14 -28.66 7.89
N GLN A 118 -6.40 -27.58 8.17
CA GLN A 118 -4.94 -27.57 8.32
C GLN A 118 -4.52 -27.25 9.75
N ARG A 119 -5.17 -27.89 10.74
CA ARG A 119 -4.77 -27.80 12.16
C ARG A 119 -3.33 -28.23 12.40
N HIS A 120 -2.79 -29.03 11.49
CA HIS A 120 -1.43 -29.51 11.58
C HIS A 120 -0.52 -28.82 10.58
N VAL A 121 0.66 -28.43 11.06
CA VAL A 121 1.68 -27.75 10.29
C VAL A 121 2.85 -28.70 10.08
N PHE A 122 3.23 -28.87 8.81
CA PHE A 122 4.36 -29.71 8.44
C PHE A 122 5.37 -28.95 7.58
N CYS A 123 6.65 -29.20 7.82
CA CYS A 123 7.74 -28.63 7.02
C CYS A 123 7.79 -29.21 5.62
N ASP A 124 7.49 -30.49 5.47
CA ASP A 124 7.54 -31.22 4.22
C ASP A 124 6.50 -32.35 4.18
N ARG A 125 6.40 -33.00 3.02
CA ARG A 125 5.52 -34.16 2.80
C ARG A 125 5.92 -35.37 3.64
N THR A 126 7.19 -35.48 4.03
CA THR A 126 7.71 -36.60 4.82
C THR A 126 7.19 -36.55 6.25
N CYS A 127 7.21 -35.38 6.89
CA CYS A 127 6.64 -35.16 8.22
C CYS A 127 5.13 -35.37 8.23
N LEU A 128 4.43 -34.88 7.19
CA LEU A 128 3.02 -35.18 6.98
C LEU A 128 2.76 -36.70 6.92
N GLY A 129 3.56 -37.45 6.14
CA GLY A 129 3.44 -38.90 6.03
C GLY A 129 3.66 -39.64 7.36
N LYS A 130 4.67 -39.22 8.15
CA LYS A 130 4.93 -39.75 9.49
C LYS A 130 3.76 -39.48 10.45
N TYR A 131 3.20 -38.27 10.41
CA TYR A 131 2.03 -37.90 11.21
C TYR A 131 0.80 -38.74 10.82
N VAL A 132 0.53 -38.89 9.52
CA VAL A 132 -0.59 -39.72 9.04
C VAL A 132 -0.39 -41.19 9.43
N GLY A 133 0.83 -41.71 9.29
CA GLY A 133 1.19 -43.07 9.67
C GLY A 133 1.01 -43.35 11.16
N THR A 134 1.30 -42.39 12.03
CA THR A 134 1.17 -42.55 13.49
C THR A 134 -0.26 -42.36 13.99
N HIS A 135 -0.99 -41.38 13.45
CA HIS A 135 -2.31 -41.02 13.97
C HIS A 135 -3.49 -41.67 13.25
N TYR A 136 -3.34 -42.07 11.99
CA TYR A 136 -4.44 -42.58 11.15
C TYR A 136 -4.24 -44.00 10.61
N ALA A 137 -3.06 -44.62 10.77
CA ALA A 137 -2.80 -45.96 10.22
C ALA A 137 -3.36 -47.13 11.04
N ARG A 138 -4.39 -46.94 11.87
CA ARG A 138 -5.03 -48.01 12.67
C ARG A 138 -5.85 -49.03 11.86
N GLY A 139 -5.58 -49.21 10.55
CA GLY A 139 -6.39 -50.06 9.67
C GLY A 139 -5.64 -51.14 8.88
N ARG A 140 -4.32 -51.24 8.98
CA ARG A 140 -3.57 -52.32 8.31
C ARG A 140 -2.72 -53.08 9.32
N THR A 141 -3.36 -53.91 10.14
CA THR A 141 -2.67 -55.07 10.69
C THR A 141 -2.25 -55.91 9.49
N ALA A 142 -0.93 -55.96 9.23
CA ALA A 142 -0.37 -56.94 8.32
C ALA A 142 -0.77 -58.33 8.85
N LYS A 143 -1.59 -59.05 8.09
CA LYS A 143 -1.70 -60.51 8.28
C LYS A 143 -0.35 -61.06 7.83
N SER A 144 0.44 -61.48 8.81
CA SER A 144 1.61 -62.34 8.65
C SER A 144 1.24 -63.63 7.93
#